data_AF-A0A2A9EXL6-F1
#
_entry.id   AF-A0A2A9EXL6-F1
#
_cell.length_a   1.000
_cell.length_b   1.000
_cell.length_c   1.000
_cell.angle_alpha   90.00
_cell.angle_beta   90.00
_cell.angle_gamma   90.00
#
_symmetry.space_group_name_H-M   'P 1'
#
loop_
_entity.id
_entity.type
_entity.pdbx_description
1 polymer ?
#
loop_
_entity_poly.entity_id
_entity_poly.type
_entity_poly.pdbx_seq_one_letter_code
_entity_poly.pdbx_strand_id
1 'polypeptide(L)'
;MAYRIEPATTERFDDVVTLLDPHGRVEACWCLHRRQAPGPPVGGPADWPTTWVVRCFVVRVGYRRRGVARALLRGAVEHARARGGHVVEGFPVEPEPGGRVPVGAAFVGTVPLFEAEGFENVGLTLATSGRLPRTHLRRDLRSRGAGR
;
A
#
# COMPACT_ATOMS: atom_id res chain seq x y z
N MET A 1 -10.57 15.24 9.12
CA MET A 1 -9.57 14.67 10.05
C MET A 1 -8.22 14.68 9.37
N ALA A 2 -7.19 15.25 9.98
CA ALA A 2 -5.82 15.16 9.49
C ALA A 2 -5.14 13.95 10.14
N TYR A 3 -4.65 13.01 9.34
CA TYR A 3 -3.84 11.90 9.81
C TYR A 3 -2.37 12.29 9.74
N ARG A 4 -1.59 11.99 10.78
CA ARG A 4 -0.14 12.02 10.72
C ARG A 4 0.35 10.64 10.25
N ILE A 5 1.21 10.62 9.24
CA ILE A 5 1.80 9.38 8.71
C ILE A 5 3.28 9.36 9.05
N GLU A 6 3.72 8.26 9.67
CA GLU A 6 5.09 8.05 10.12
C GLU A 6 5.62 6.75 9.52
N PRO A 7 6.91 6.66 9.15
CA PRO A 7 7.53 5.40 8.76
C PRO A 7 7.51 4.39 9.92
N ALA A 8 7.31 3.12 9.58
CA ALA A 8 7.46 2.01 10.53
C ALA A 8 8.96 1.73 10.77
N THR A 9 9.57 2.50 11.67
CA THR A 9 10.96 2.30 12.12
C THR A 9 11.02 1.35 13.32
N THR A 10 12.23 0.90 13.68
CA THR A 10 12.45 0.07 14.88
C THR A 10 11.89 0.72 16.15
N GLU A 11 11.97 2.06 16.27
CA GLU A 11 11.42 2.82 17.40
C GLU A 11 9.89 2.75 17.52
N ARG A 12 9.19 2.44 16.42
CA ARG A 12 7.72 2.34 16.36
C ARG A 12 7.26 0.91 16.11
N PHE A 13 8.13 -0.08 16.31
CA PHE A 13 7.80 -1.47 15.97
C PHE A 13 6.65 -2.01 16.82
N ASP A 14 6.54 -1.59 18.08
CA ASP A 14 5.43 -1.96 18.97
C ASP A 14 4.05 -1.51 18.44
N ASP A 15 3.99 -0.38 17.72
CA ASP A 15 2.76 0.06 17.04
C ASP A 15 2.37 -0.90 15.90
N VAL A 16 3.38 -1.40 15.17
CA VAL A 16 3.19 -2.41 14.11
C VAL A 16 2.72 -3.73 14.73
N VAL A 17 3.32 -4.17 15.84
CA VAL A 17 2.89 -5.36 16.58
C VAL A 17 1.44 -5.22 17.03
N THR A 18 1.07 -4.07 17.60
CA THR A 18 -0.30 -3.77 18.03
C THR A 18 -1.32 -3.90 16.89
N LEU A 19 -0.92 -3.58 15.66
CA LEU A 19 -1.78 -3.65 14.48
C LEU A 19 -1.85 -5.07 13.88
N LEU A 20 -0.70 -5.75 13.76
CA LEU A 20 -0.56 -7.01 13.02
C LEU A 20 -0.73 -8.24 13.90
N ASP A 21 -0.39 -8.14 15.18
CA ASP A 21 -0.53 -9.17 16.20
C ASP A 21 -1.16 -8.62 17.49
N PRO A 22 -2.42 -8.14 17.45
CA PRO A 22 -3.10 -7.59 18.62
C PRO A 22 -3.34 -8.62 19.74
N HIS A 23 -3.04 -9.90 19.50
CA HIS A 23 -3.30 -11.00 20.42
C HIS A 23 -2.04 -11.75 20.86
N GLY A 24 -0.85 -11.29 20.46
CA GLY A 24 0.43 -11.93 20.84
C GLY A 24 0.55 -13.37 20.36
N ARG A 25 -0.04 -13.71 19.21
CA ARG A 25 0.00 -15.07 18.65
C ARG A 25 1.26 -15.24 17.82
N VAL A 26 2.02 -16.29 18.12
CA VAL A 26 3.23 -16.71 17.37
C VAL A 26 2.96 -16.88 15.87
N GLU A 27 1.71 -17.21 15.50
CA GLU A 27 1.26 -17.43 14.12
C GLU A 27 0.57 -16.20 13.49
N ALA A 28 0.64 -15.04 14.13
CA ALA A 28 0.02 -13.84 13.59
C ALA A 28 0.49 -13.59 12.16
N CYS A 29 -0.45 -13.17 11.31
CA CYS A 29 -0.14 -12.93 9.92
C CYS A 29 0.62 -11.59 9.84
N TRP A 30 1.95 -11.64 9.99
CA TRP A 30 2.89 -10.53 9.75
C TRP A 30 2.97 -10.15 8.25
N CYS A 31 1.88 -10.40 7.52
CA CYS A 31 1.63 -10.23 6.10
C CYS A 31 2.25 -11.29 5.17
N LEU A 32 3.50 -11.75 5.33
CA LEU A 32 4.18 -12.57 4.29
C LEU A 32 5.37 -13.44 4.79
N HIS A 33 5.41 -13.96 6.03
CA HIS A 33 6.60 -14.71 6.52
C HIS A 33 7.13 -15.81 5.56
N ARG A 34 6.24 -16.50 4.81
CA ARG A 34 6.61 -17.52 3.79
C ARG A 34 6.85 -16.99 2.36
N ARG A 35 6.81 -15.67 2.13
CA ARG A 35 7.03 -15.03 0.82
C ARG A 35 8.02 -13.86 0.90
N GLN A 36 9.02 -13.92 1.77
CA GLN A 36 10.16 -13.04 1.63
C GLN A 36 10.85 -13.36 0.30
N ALA A 37 10.66 -12.50 -0.71
CA ALA A 37 11.73 -12.23 -1.69
C ALA A 37 12.88 -11.54 -0.92
N PRO A 38 14.12 -11.49 -1.45
CA PRO A 38 15.30 -11.19 -0.65
C PRO A 38 15.15 -9.85 0.07
N GLY A 39 15.90 -9.68 1.16
CA GLY A 39 15.85 -8.53 2.06
C GLY A 39 15.98 -7.16 1.36
N PRO A 40 16.12 -6.07 2.12
CA PRO A 40 16.31 -4.75 1.53
C PRO A 40 17.37 -4.80 0.41
N PRO A 41 17.20 -4.03 -0.68
CA PRO A 41 18.14 -4.04 -1.80
C PRO A 41 19.57 -3.94 -1.27
N VAL A 42 20.47 -4.81 -1.76
CA VAL A 42 21.89 -4.73 -1.40
C VAL A 42 22.38 -3.35 -1.86
N GLY A 43 22.91 -2.55 -0.93
CA GLY A 43 23.37 -1.20 -1.20
C GLY A 43 22.69 -0.12 -0.36
N GLY A 44 23.13 1.12 -0.55
CA GLY A 44 22.56 2.28 0.13
C GLY A 44 21.27 2.77 -0.54
N PRO A 45 20.58 3.78 0.01
CA PRO A 45 19.40 4.39 -0.62
C PRO A 45 19.62 4.83 -2.08
N ALA A 46 20.87 5.11 -2.47
CA ALA A 46 21.24 5.43 -3.85
C ALA A 46 21.09 4.25 -4.82
N ASP A 47 21.18 3.01 -4.32
CA ASP A 47 21.13 1.76 -5.09
C ASP A 47 19.72 1.13 -5.06
N TRP A 48 18.79 1.71 -4.30
CA TRP A 48 17.45 1.16 -4.18
C TRP A 48 16.67 1.33 -5.49
N PRO A 49 15.81 0.35 -5.86
CA PRO A 49 14.95 0.50 -7.02
C PRO A 49 14.15 1.80 -6.96
N THR A 50 14.14 2.53 -8.07
CA THR A 50 13.37 3.77 -8.17
C THR A 50 11.88 3.53 -8.34
N THR A 51 11.46 2.28 -8.53
CA THR A 51 10.06 1.83 -8.50
C THR A 51 9.72 1.25 -7.13
N TRP A 52 8.69 1.80 -6.52
CA TRP A 52 8.16 1.40 -5.23
C TRP A 52 6.79 0.74 -5.39
N VAL A 53 6.43 -0.20 -4.51
CA VAL A 53 5.16 -0.92 -4.58
C VAL A 53 4.40 -0.81 -3.27
N VAL A 54 3.16 -0.31 -3.34
CA VAL A 54 2.20 -0.41 -2.23
C VAL A 54 1.56 -1.79 -2.27
N ARG A 55 2.02 -2.68 -1.38
CA ARG A 55 1.61 -4.09 -1.36
C ARG A 55 0.23 -4.31 -0.73
N CYS A 56 0.00 -3.69 0.42
CA CYS A 56 -1.20 -3.89 1.21
C CYS A 56 -1.43 -2.75 2.21
N PHE A 57 -2.69 -2.61 2.65
CA PHE A 57 -3.14 -1.74 3.72
C PHE A 57 -3.65 -2.59 4.87
N VAL A 58 -3.23 -2.25 6.09
CA VAL A 58 -3.83 -2.79 7.30
C VAL A 58 -4.43 -1.64 8.09
N VAL A 59 -5.73 -1.70 8.32
CA VAL A 59 -6.47 -0.71 9.11
C VAL A 59 -7.31 -1.47 10.14
N ARG A 60 -7.09 -1.14 11.42
CA ARG A 60 -7.81 -1.72 12.56
C ARG A 60 -9.32 -1.59 12.38
N VAL A 61 -10.06 -2.64 12.75
CA VAL A 61 -11.49 -2.83 12.42
C VAL A 61 -12.40 -1.66 12.85
N GLY A 62 -12.11 -0.92 13.92
CA GLY A 62 -12.90 0.27 14.31
C GLY A 62 -12.57 1.57 13.56
N TYR A 63 -11.46 1.62 12.83
CA TYR A 63 -10.92 2.83 12.19
C TYR A 63 -11.10 2.83 10.65
N ARG A 64 -11.69 1.77 10.10
CA ARG A 64 -12.02 1.66 8.67
C ARG A 64 -13.11 2.66 8.27
N ARG A 65 -13.19 2.98 6.97
CA ARG A 65 -14.15 3.93 6.38
C ARG A 65 -14.02 5.37 6.90
N ARG A 66 -12.86 5.72 7.48
CA ARG A 66 -12.56 7.09 7.97
C ARG A 66 -11.52 7.82 7.11
N GLY A 67 -11.13 7.24 5.98
CA GLY A 67 -10.09 7.79 5.10
C GLY A 67 -8.65 7.37 5.45
N VAL A 68 -8.45 6.51 6.46
CA VAL A 68 -7.12 6.03 6.89
C VAL A 68 -6.32 5.44 5.72
N ALA A 69 -6.92 4.57 4.91
CA ALA A 69 -6.22 3.93 3.78
C ALA A 69 -5.75 4.96 2.72
N ARG A 70 -6.55 6.00 2.47
CA ARG A 70 -6.18 7.09 1.57
C ARG A 70 -5.00 7.90 2.13
N ALA A 71 -5.03 8.21 3.42
CA ALA A 71 -3.92 8.88 4.08
C ALA A 71 -2.64 8.04 4.08
N LEU A 72 -2.76 6.72 4.30
CA LEU A 72 -1.63 5.78 4.20
C LEU A 72 -1.06 5.74 2.77
N LEU A 73 -1.91 5.67 1.74
CA LEU A 73 -1.45 5.68 0.33
C LEU A 73 -0.71 6.96 0.01
N ARG A 74 -1.24 8.12 0.42
CA ARG A 74 -0.59 9.41 0.26
C ARG A 74 0.78 9.45 0.94
N GLY A 75 0.83 9.07 2.21
CA GLY A 75 2.09 9.05 2.96
C GLY A 75 3.11 8.06 2.37
N ALA A 76 2.66 6.93 1.80
CA ALA A 76 3.54 6.01 1.09
C ALA A 76 4.14 6.63 -0.17
N VAL A 77 3.34 7.38 -0.95
CA VAL A 77 3.81 8.13 -2.13
C VAL A 77 4.82 9.21 -1.73
N GLU A 78 4.52 9.99 -0.69
CA GLU A 78 5.42 11.01 -0.16
C GLU A 78 6.74 10.40 0.34
N HIS A 79 6.66 9.28 1.04
CA HIS A 79 7.81 8.53 1.54
C HIS A 79 8.70 8.02 0.40
N ALA A 80 8.10 7.43 -0.64
CA ALA A 80 8.83 6.97 -1.82
C ALA A 80 9.53 8.14 -2.52
N ARG A 81 8.82 9.25 -2.75
CA ARG A 81 9.41 10.47 -3.36
C ARG A 81 10.60 10.98 -2.55
N ALA A 82 10.47 11.07 -1.23
CA ALA A 82 11.55 11.55 -0.35
C ALA A 82 12.81 10.66 -0.38
N ARG A 83 12.70 9.43 -0.89
CA ARG A 83 13.79 8.46 -1.02
C ARG A 83 14.24 8.24 -2.47
N GLY A 84 13.92 9.16 -3.37
CA GLY A 84 14.33 9.05 -4.78
C GLY A 84 13.46 8.11 -5.62
N GLY A 85 12.27 7.74 -5.13
CA GLY A 85 11.29 7.00 -5.90
C GLY A 85 10.82 7.81 -7.11
N HIS A 86 10.93 7.22 -8.30
CA HIS A 86 10.45 7.76 -9.56
C HIS A 86 9.03 7.29 -9.88
N VAL A 87 8.65 6.12 -9.39
CA VAL A 87 7.38 5.47 -9.70
C VAL A 87 6.85 4.79 -8.45
N VAL A 88 5.53 4.87 -8.24
CA VAL A 88 4.82 4.01 -7.28
C VAL A 88 3.80 3.17 -8.02
N GLU A 89 3.77 1.89 -7.71
CA GLU A 89 2.82 0.93 -8.26
C GLU A 89 1.91 0.37 -7.18
N GLY A 90 0.68 0.06 -7.58
CA GLY A 90 -0.32 -0.61 -6.78
C GLY A 90 -0.99 -1.69 -7.61
N PHE A 91 -1.53 -2.68 -6.92
CA PHE A 91 -2.28 -3.76 -7.57
C PHE A 91 -3.61 -3.98 -6.85
N PRO A 92 -4.51 -2.98 -6.85
CA PRO A 92 -5.81 -3.09 -6.20
C PRO A 92 -6.78 -4.03 -6.93
N VAL A 93 -7.90 -4.33 -6.28
CA VAL A 93 -9.06 -4.94 -6.92
C VAL A 93 -10.05 -3.86 -7.36
N GLU A 94 -10.79 -4.14 -8.43
CA GLU A 94 -11.98 -3.37 -8.79
C GLU A 94 -13.19 -3.92 -8.02
N PRO A 95 -13.91 -3.11 -7.24
CA PRO A 95 -15.22 -3.51 -6.71
C PRO A 95 -16.23 -3.62 -7.87
N GLU A 96 -17.09 -4.63 -7.86
CA GLU A 96 -18.23 -4.60 -8.79
C GLU A 96 -19.11 -3.36 -8.55
N PRO A 97 -19.75 -2.79 -9.59
CA PRO A 97 -20.63 -1.64 -9.42
C PRO A 97 -21.70 -1.88 -8.34
N GLY A 98 -21.74 -1.01 -7.32
CA GLY A 98 -22.64 -1.15 -6.16
C GLY A 98 -22.28 -2.29 -5.18
N GLY A 99 -21.26 -3.09 -5.50
CA GLY A 99 -20.77 -4.21 -4.71
C GLY A 99 -19.80 -3.78 -3.61
N ARG A 100 -19.75 -4.57 -2.54
CA ARG A 100 -18.71 -4.44 -1.50
C ARG A 100 -17.54 -5.35 -1.83
N VAL A 101 -16.31 -4.84 -1.71
CA VAL A 101 -15.13 -5.70 -1.77
C VAL A 101 -15.15 -6.68 -0.58
N PRO A 102 -15.00 -7.99 -0.81
CA PRO A 102 -14.88 -8.96 0.26
C PRO A 102 -13.76 -8.55 1.24
N VAL A 103 -13.97 -8.75 2.54
CA VAL A 103 -12.99 -8.35 3.56
C VAL A 103 -11.61 -8.99 3.31
N GLY A 104 -11.59 -10.24 2.82
CA GLY A 104 -10.37 -10.95 2.44
C GLY A 104 -9.70 -10.47 1.16
N ALA A 105 -10.34 -9.58 0.38
CA ALA A 105 -9.77 -8.95 -0.81
C ALA A 105 -9.29 -7.51 -0.56
N ALA A 106 -9.89 -6.81 0.40
CA ALA A 106 -9.76 -5.37 0.57
C ALA A 106 -8.35 -4.88 1.01
N PHE A 107 -7.49 -5.77 1.51
CA PHE A 107 -6.15 -5.38 1.96
C PHE A 107 -5.26 -4.89 0.82
N VAL A 108 -5.53 -5.24 -0.45
CA VAL A 108 -4.76 -4.70 -1.59
C VAL A 108 -5.23 -3.30 -2.02
N GLY A 109 -6.27 -2.77 -1.38
CA GLY A 109 -6.92 -1.51 -1.78
C GLY A 109 -7.88 -1.70 -2.96
N THR A 110 -8.49 -0.59 -3.39
CA THR A 110 -9.45 -0.56 -4.51
C THR A 110 -8.97 0.37 -5.61
N VAL A 111 -9.33 0.12 -6.86
CA VAL A 111 -8.97 1.01 -7.98
C VAL A 111 -9.39 2.47 -7.69
N PRO A 112 -10.62 2.77 -7.24
CA PRO A 112 -11.00 4.15 -6.86
C PRO A 112 -10.14 4.79 -5.76
N LEU A 113 -9.57 3.99 -4.84
CA LEU A 113 -8.68 4.51 -3.80
C LEU A 113 -7.37 5.03 -4.40
N PHE A 114 -6.82 4.29 -5.36
CA PHE A 114 -5.57 4.63 -6.02
C PHE A 114 -5.76 5.77 -7.02
N GLU A 115 -6.83 5.75 -7.83
CA GLU A 115 -7.15 6.83 -8.77
C GLU A 115 -7.38 8.17 -8.04
N ALA A 116 -8.01 8.16 -6.86
CA ALA A 116 -8.19 9.35 -6.03
C ALA A 116 -6.87 9.96 -5.50
N GLU A 117 -5.75 9.24 -5.63
CA GLU A 117 -4.39 9.71 -5.35
C GLU A 117 -3.54 9.76 -6.63
N GLY A 118 -4.16 9.89 -7.81
CA GLY A 118 -3.49 10.18 -9.07
C GLY A 118 -2.70 9.01 -9.66
N PHE A 119 -3.10 7.78 -9.39
CA PHE A 119 -2.60 6.62 -10.10
C PHE A 119 -3.42 6.39 -11.37
N GLU A 120 -2.75 5.89 -12.40
CA GLU A 120 -3.31 5.58 -13.71
C GLU A 120 -3.31 4.06 -13.92
N ASN A 121 -4.32 3.55 -14.62
CA ASN A 121 -4.46 2.13 -14.94
C ASN A 121 -3.51 1.75 -16.10
N VAL A 122 -2.69 0.72 -15.89
CA VAL A 122 -1.74 0.17 -16.87
C VAL A 122 -2.24 -1.13 -17.49
N GLY A 123 -3.21 -1.80 -16.87
CA GLY A 123 -3.82 -3.03 -17.37
C GLY A 123 -4.13 -4.05 -16.28
N LEU A 124 -4.65 -5.20 -16.70
CA LEU A 124 -4.93 -6.32 -15.79
C LEU A 124 -3.68 -7.16 -15.52
N THR A 125 -3.65 -7.80 -14.36
CA THR A 125 -2.65 -8.82 -14.02
C THR A 125 -3.27 -10.21 -13.92
N LEU A 126 -2.44 -11.24 -13.94
CA LEU A 126 -2.87 -12.62 -13.64
C LEU A 126 -3.12 -12.85 -12.14
N ALA A 127 -2.76 -11.89 -11.27
CA ALA A 127 -2.90 -12.03 -9.83
C ALA A 127 -4.34 -11.74 -9.40
N THR A 128 -4.81 -12.45 -8.38
CA THR A 128 -6.14 -12.23 -7.79
C THR A 128 -6.05 -11.94 -6.29
N SER A 129 -7.07 -11.30 -5.74
CA SER A 129 -7.29 -11.12 -4.30
C SER A 129 -8.76 -11.40 -3.98
N GLY A 130 -9.03 -12.38 -3.13
CA GLY A 130 -10.40 -12.86 -2.89
C GLY A 130 -11.15 -13.24 -4.17
N ARG A 131 -10.44 -13.88 -5.13
CA ARG A 131 -10.92 -14.27 -6.47
C ARG A 131 -11.21 -13.12 -7.44
N LEU A 132 -11.01 -11.88 -7.04
CA LEU A 132 -11.10 -10.73 -7.94
C LEU A 132 -9.75 -10.50 -8.64
N PRO A 133 -9.72 -10.28 -9.97
CA PRO A 133 -8.51 -9.85 -10.68
C PRO A 133 -7.92 -8.58 -10.07
N ARG A 134 -6.60 -8.47 -10.09
CA ARG A 134 -5.88 -7.27 -9.65
C ARG A 134 -5.48 -6.44 -10.86
N THR A 135 -5.80 -5.16 -10.81
CA THR A 135 -5.45 -4.18 -11.84
C THR A 135 -4.12 -3.55 -11.48
N HIS A 136 -3.19 -3.42 -12.43
CA HIS A 136 -1.93 -2.72 -12.25
C HIS A 136 -2.17 -1.22 -12.39
N LEU A 137 -1.95 -0.48 -11.31
CA LEU A 137 -2.02 0.97 -11.27
C LEU A 137 -0.63 1.54 -11.01
N ARG A 138 -0.30 2.64 -11.69
CA ARG A 138 1.02 3.28 -11.63
C ARG A 138 0.87 4.79 -11.47
N ARG A 139 1.76 5.39 -10.68
CA ARG A 139 1.92 6.84 -10.56
C ARG A 139 3.38 7.21 -10.80
N ASP A 140 3.63 8.06 -11.80
CA ASP A 140 4.95 8.69 -11.98
C ASP A 140 5.10 9.83 -10.95
N LEU A 141 6.25 9.88 -10.28
CA LEU A 141 6.56 10.88 -9.25
C LEU A 141 7.45 12.02 -9.75
N ARG A 142 8.05 11.87 -10.94
CA ARG A 142 8.97 12.83 -11.57
C ARG A 142 8.24 13.94 -12.31
N SER A 143 6.97 13.72 -12.67
CA SER A 143 6.13 14.80 -13.19
C SER A 143 5.94 15.85 -12.09
N ARG A 144 6.59 17.01 -12.26
CA ARG A 144 6.27 18.23 -11.50
C ARG A 144 4.78 18.47 -11.68
N GLY A 145 4.09 18.80 -10.60
CA GLY A 145 2.68 19.22 -10.67
C GLY A 145 2.53 20.20 -11.83
N ALA A 146 1.68 19.84 -12.79
CA ALA A 146 1.19 20.81 -13.75
C ALA A 146 0.42 21.82 -12.92
N GLY A 147 1.08 22.92 -12.58
CA GLY A 147 0.44 24.08 -12.01
C GLY A 147 -0.68 24.52 -12.94
N ARG A 148 -1.89 24.59 -12.39
CA ARG A 148 -2.93 25.54 -12.74
C ARG A 148 -3.86 25.66 -11.54
#